data_AF-F3UT16-F1
#
_entry.id   AF-F3UT16-F1
#
_cell.length_a   1.000
_cell.length_b   1.000
_cell.length_c   1.000
_cell.angle_alpha   90.00
_cell.angle_beta   90.00
_cell.angle_gamma   90.00
#
_symmetry.space_group_name_H-M   'P 1'
#
loop_
_entity.id
_entity.type
_entity.pdbx_description
1 polymer ?
#
loop_
_entity_poly.entity_id
_entity_poly.type
_entity_poly.pdbx_seq_one_letter_code
_entity_poly.pdbx_strand_id
1 'polypeptide(L)'
;MDTVDLIIDSSIKFFNDLNADEHGRYRSWEHCYSHFINARKNNNVNVDYLSLQLAFYLASWGMYRGSSFLLQKDYRVHIPVVKELLRKKYNPLAGIECTDFREVYNQKLLVEINAFLNEYYDKIRREVKGIELKNKLSDTLITKILMGTLGCVPAYDRYFIDGIKKQKIATGNYNIKSILQLVEFYEKYSEQLESARKKMKVADMLYPQMKILDMGFWQVGFDFDRNK
;
A
#
# COMPACT_ATOMS: atom_id res chain seq x y z
N MET A 1 -18.16 9.93 -18.44
CA MET A 1 -17.89 8.81 -17.53
C MET A 1 -17.88 9.36 -16.12
N ASP A 2 -18.70 8.81 -15.22
CA ASP A 2 -18.67 9.21 -13.81
C ASP A 2 -17.32 8.81 -13.20
N THR A 3 -16.93 9.46 -12.09
CA THR A 3 -15.66 9.19 -11.40
C THR A 3 -15.57 7.73 -10.99
N VAL A 4 -16.66 7.13 -10.48
CA VAL A 4 -16.68 5.73 -10.08
C VAL A 4 -16.43 4.78 -11.26
N ASP A 5 -17.09 5.01 -12.40
CA ASP A 5 -16.94 4.17 -13.60
C ASP A 5 -15.49 4.21 -14.09
N LEU A 6 -14.89 5.40 -14.13
CA LEU A 6 -13.48 5.56 -14.49
C LEU A 6 -12.55 4.81 -13.54
N ILE A 7 -12.80 4.87 -12.22
CA ILE A 7 -11.99 4.15 -11.24
C ILE A 7 -12.14 2.65 -11.40
N ILE A 8 -13.36 2.15 -11.62
CA ILE A 8 -13.62 0.71 -11.85
C ILE A 8 -12.89 0.24 -13.12
N ASP A 9 -13.06 0.96 -14.24
CA ASP A 9 -12.42 0.61 -15.51
C ASP A 9 -10.89 0.64 -15.41
N SER A 10 -10.36 1.64 -14.70
CA SER A 10 -8.92 1.78 -14.46
C SER A 10 -8.39 0.66 -13.56
N SER A 11 -9.13 0.26 -12.52
CA SER A 11 -8.75 -0.87 -11.66
C SER A 11 -8.81 -2.20 -12.41
N ILE A 12 -9.82 -2.41 -13.26
CA ILE A 12 -9.95 -3.60 -14.10
C ILE A 12 -8.81 -3.65 -15.13
N LYS A 13 -8.49 -2.54 -15.79
CA LYS A 13 -7.35 -2.44 -16.71
C LYS A 13 -6.06 -2.82 -16.02
N PHE A 14 -5.75 -2.21 -14.87
CA PHE A 14 -4.56 -2.56 -14.09
C PHE A 14 -4.52 -4.04 -13.72
N PHE A 15 -5.65 -4.60 -13.26
CA PHE A 15 -5.73 -6.01 -12.88
C PHE A 15 -5.52 -6.95 -14.06
N ASN A 16 -6.08 -6.63 -15.23
CA ASN A 16 -5.89 -7.40 -16.46
C ASN A 16 -4.43 -7.32 -16.94
N ASP A 17 -3.83 -6.13 -16.94
CA ASP A 17 -2.42 -5.93 -17.32
C ASP A 17 -1.48 -6.71 -16.38
N LEU A 18 -1.78 -6.73 -15.07
CA LEU A 18 -1.05 -7.53 -14.08
C LEU A 18 -1.16 -9.04 -14.36
N ASN A 19 -2.30 -9.52 -14.84
CA ASN A 19 -2.52 -10.94 -15.14
C ASN A 19 -2.03 -11.38 -16.52
N ALA A 20 -1.83 -10.44 -17.44
CA ALA A 20 -1.33 -10.73 -18.78
C ALA A 20 0.16 -11.13 -18.79
N ASP A 21 0.92 -10.75 -17.76
CA ASP A 21 2.34 -11.07 -17.60
C ASP A 21 2.58 -11.86 -16.30
N GLU A 22 2.79 -13.17 -16.42
CA GLU A 22 3.08 -14.08 -15.30
C GLU A 22 4.33 -13.66 -14.50
N HIS A 23 5.27 -12.95 -15.13
CA HIS A 23 6.51 -12.49 -14.51
C HIS A 23 6.55 -10.98 -14.33
N GLY A 24 5.39 -10.32 -14.46
CA GLY A 24 5.24 -8.88 -14.38
C GLY A 24 5.58 -8.34 -13.00
N ARG A 25 6.33 -7.24 -12.94
CA ARG A 25 6.78 -6.61 -11.68
C ARG A 25 5.65 -6.25 -10.71
N TYR A 26 4.45 -5.97 -11.20
CA TYR A 26 3.30 -5.58 -10.36
C TYR A 26 2.75 -6.75 -9.53
N ARG A 27 3.01 -8.01 -9.94
CA ARG A 27 2.68 -9.21 -9.16
C ARG A 27 3.41 -9.29 -7.83
N SER A 28 4.53 -8.55 -7.67
CA SER A 28 5.25 -8.46 -6.39
C SER A 28 4.36 -8.03 -5.21
N TRP A 29 3.31 -7.23 -5.46
CA TRP A 29 2.34 -6.89 -4.43
C TRP A 29 1.53 -8.12 -3.97
N GLU A 30 1.05 -8.95 -4.91
CA GLU A 30 0.28 -10.17 -4.60
C GLU A 30 1.12 -11.13 -3.74
N HIS A 31 2.38 -11.33 -4.13
CA HIS A 31 3.31 -12.17 -3.37
C HIS A 31 3.55 -11.61 -1.97
N CYS A 32 3.87 -10.32 -1.84
CA CYS A 32 4.09 -9.73 -0.52
C CYS A 32 2.83 -9.82 0.35
N TYR A 33 1.69 -9.34 -0.15
CA TYR A 33 0.45 -9.29 0.61
C TYR A 33 -0.02 -10.68 1.06
N SER A 34 -0.10 -11.65 0.15
CA SER A 34 -0.58 -12.99 0.46
C SER A 34 0.28 -13.69 1.52
N HIS A 35 1.61 -13.58 1.45
CA HIS A 35 2.49 -14.18 2.45
C HIS A 35 2.35 -13.51 3.82
N PHE A 36 2.17 -12.18 3.90
CA PHE A 36 1.93 -11.50 5.17
C PHE A 36 0.57 -11.87 5.77
N ILE A 37 -0.49 -11.99 4.97
CA ILE A 37 -1.81 -12.40 5.47
C ILE A 37 -1.79 -13.87 5.93
N ASN A 38 -1.14 -14.76 5.19
CA ASN A 38 -0.98 -16.17 5.59
C ASN A 38 -0.15 -16.30 6.87
N ALA A 39 0.89 -15.50 7.04
CA ALA A 39 1.71 -15.48 8.26
C ALA A 39 0.90 -15.13 9.52
N ARG A 40 -0.17 -14.33 9.42
CA ARG A 40 -1.06 -14.03 10.56
C ARG A 40 -1.90 -15.21 11.02
N LYS A 41 -2.15 -16.18 10.14
CA LYS A 41 -2.92 -17.40 10.42
C LYS A 41 -2.06 -18.53 10.97
N ASN A 42 -0.74 -18.45 10.80
CA ASN A 42 0.21 -19.52 11.09
C ASN A 42 1.01 -19.26 12.38
N ASN A 43 1.29 -20.32 13.12
CA ASN A 43 2.12 -20.23 14.34
C ASN A 43 3.63 -20.22 14.04
N ASN A 44 4.06 -20.72 12.88
CA ASN A 44 5.47 -20.78 12.48
C ASN A 44 5.75 -19.80 11.33
N VAL A 45 6.09 -18.56 11.69
CA VAL A 45 6.35 -17.49 10.73
C VAL A 45 7.84 -17.43 10.39
N ASN A 46 8.17 -17.53 9.10
CA ASN A 46 9.52 -17.25 8.62
C ASN A 46 9.70 -15.73 8.38
N VAL A 47 10.21 -15.02 9.39
CA VAL A 47 10.43 -13.57 9.35
C VAL A 47 11.48 -13.15 8.31
N ASP A 48 12.52 -13.95 8.10
CA ASP A 48 13.58 -13.67 7.11
C ASP A 48 13.00 -13.70 5.68
N TYR A 49 12.19 -14.71 5.37
CA TYR A 49 11.49 -14.83 4.09
C TYR A 49 10.49 -13.69 3.85
N LEU A 50 9.69 -13.30 4.86
CA LEU A 50 8.80 -12.14 4.73
C LEU A 50 9.56 -10.82 4.54
N SER A 51 10.75 -10.69 5.14
CA SER A 51 11.62 -9.53 4.93
C SER A 51 12.09 -9.46 3.48
N LEU A 52 12.41 -10.61 2.89
CA LEU A 52 12.77 -10.72 1.48
C LEU A 52 11.58 -10.37 0.56
N GLN A 53 10.38 -10.89 0.85
CA GLN A 53 9.15 -10.55 0.11
C GLN A 53 8.87 -9.05 0.13
N LEU A 54 9.01 -8.42 1.31
CA LEU A 54 8.85 -6.97 1.46
C LEU A 54 9.91 -6.20 0.67
N ALA A 55 11.19 -6.59 0.76
CA ALA A 55 12.26 -5.94 0.01
C ALA A 55 12.02 -5.99 -1.51
N PHE A 56 11.63 -7.17 -2.03
CA PHE A 56 11.40 -7.34 -3.46
C PHE A 56 10.20 -6.55 -3.96
N TYR A 57 9.11 -6.52 -3.20
CA TYR A 57 7.97 -5.64 -3.49
C TYR A 57 8.40 -4.17 -3.50
N LEU A 58 9.10 -3.69 -2.47
CA LEU A 58 9.57 -2.30 -2.41
C LEU A 58 10.51 -1.97 -3.58
N ALA A 59 11.41 -2.89 -3.97
CA ALA A 59 12.29 -2.73 -5.12
C ALA A 59 11.51 -2.67 -6.44
N SER A 60 10.55 -3.58 -6.63
CA SER A 60 9.63 -3.62 -7.78
C SER A 60 8.75 -2.39 -7.90
N TRP A 61 8.65 -1.57 -6.85
CA TRP A 61 7.95 -0.28 -6.84
C TRP A 61 8.90 0.92 -6.64
N GLY A 62 10.19 0.73 -6.95
CA GLY A 62 11.17 1.80 -7.11
C GLY A 62 11.76 2.36 -5.82
N MET A 63 11.59 1.69 -4.68
CA MET A 63 12.14 2.13 -3.40
C MET A 63 13.64 1.80 -3.24
N TYR A 64 14.18 0.88 -4.05
CA TYR A 64 15.60 0.52 -4.09
C TYR A 64 16.36 1.17 -5.27
N ARG A 65 15.99 2.39 -5.66
CA ARG A 65 16.70 3.14 -6.72
C ARG A 65 17.92 3.90 -6.17
N GLY A 66 18.82 4.34 -7.05
CA GLY A 66 20.05 5.08 -6.73
C GLY A 66 19.89 6.24 -5.74
N SER A 67 18.77 6.97 -5.82
CA SER A 67 18.49 8.11 -4.93
C SER A 67 17.98 7.72 -3.53
N SER A 68 17.70 6.44 -3.28
CA SER A 68 17.10 5.95 -2.03
C SER A 68 18.15 5.42 -1.07
N PHE A 69 17.99 5.72 0.22
CA PHE A 69 18.87 5.18 1.26
C PHE A 69 18.75 3.66 1.41
N LEU A 70 17.62 3.07 1.02
CA LEU A 70 17.40 1.63 1.08
C LEU A 70 18.34 0.85 0.15
N LEU A 71 18.85 1.46 -0.92
CA LEU A 71 19.82 0.81 -1.81
C LEU A 71 21.13 0.44 -1.06
N GLN A 72 21.44 1.12 0.05
CA GLN A 72 22.63 0.87 0.85
C GLN A 72 22.43 -0.20 1.94
N LYS A 73 21.30 -0.93 1.90
CA LYS A 73 20.93 -1.93 2.90
C LYS A 73 20.44 -3.19 2.19
N ASP A 74 20.78 -4.36 2.72
CA ASP A 74 20.17 -5.61 2.29
C ASP A 74 18.75 -5.78 2.87
N TYR A 75 18.03 -6.81 2.41
CA TYR A 75 16.62 -7.05 2.77
C TYR A 75 16.38 -7.26 4.28
N ARG A 76 17.41 -7.67 5.05
CA ARG A 76 17.29 -7.92 6.50
C ARG A 76 17.10 -6.64 7.30
N VAL A 77 17.33 -5.46 6.70
CA VAL A 77 16.91 -4.18 7.28
C VAL A 77 15.41 -4.15 7.60
N HIS A 78 14.61 -5.02 6.98
CA HIS A 78 13.17 -5.08 7.25
C HIS A 78 12.79 -6.00 8.42
N ILE A 79 13.70 -6.79 8.99
CA ILE A 79 13.36 -7.77 10.05
C ILE A 79 12.61 -7.13 11.24
N PRO A 80 13.04 -5.99 11.81
CA PRO A 80 12.30 -5.36 12.91
C PRO A 80 10.91 -4.89 12.48
N VAL A 81 10.78 -4.43 11.24
CA VAL A 81 9.51 -3.98 10.65
C VAL A 81 8.54 -5.13 10.46
N VAL A 82 9.01 -6.26 9.94
CA VAL A 82 8.18 -7.47 9.80
C VAL A 82 7.68 -7.96 11.15
N LYS A 83 8.55 -8.00 12.17
CA LYS A 83 8.16 -8.39 13.53
C LYS A 83 7.08 -7.49 14.11
N GLU A 84 7.23 -6.17 13.99
CA GLU A 84 6.23 -5.23 14.51
C GLU A 84 4.90 -5.34 13.75
N LEU A 85 4.93 -5.38 12.41
CA LEU A 85 3.73 -5.51 11.58
C LEU A 85 2.92 -6.76 11.95
N LEU A 86 3.57 -7.88 12.25
CA LEU A 86 2.90 -9.15 12.58
C LEU A 86 2.33 -9.24 13.99
N ARG A 87 2.51 -8.20 14.84
CA ARG A 87 1.88 -8.20 16.16
C ARG A 87 0.37 -8.27 16.02
N LYS A 88 -0.25 -9.14 16.83
CA LYS A 88 -1.71 -9.41 16.80
C LYS A 88 -2.56 -8.15 16.96
N LYS A 89 -2.06 -7.12 17.67
CA LYS A 89 -2.74 -5.82 17.82
C LYS A 89 -3.04 -5.13 16.48
N TYR A 90 -2.28 -5.42 15.41
CA TYR A 90 -2.50 -4.86 14.07
C TYR A 90 -3.35 -5.75 13.16
N ASN A 91 -3.85 -6.88 13.65
CA ASN A 91 -4.76 -7.73 12.87
C ASN A 91 -6.00 -6.98 12.34
N PRO A 92 -6.63 -6.06 13.09
CA PRO A 92 -7.76 -5.28 12.58
C PRO A 92 -7.45 -4.44 11.33
N LEU A 93 -6.18 -4.11 11.09
CA LEU A 93 -5.77 -3.38 9.88
C LEU A 93 -5.60 -4.30 8.66
N ALA A 94 -5.40 -5.60 8.85
CA ALA A 94 -5.07 -6.51 7.77
C ALA A 94 -6.28 -6.75 6.85
N GLY A 95 -6.26 -6.16 5.66
CA GLY A 95 -7.38 -6.21 4.71
C GLY A 95 -8.63 -5.46 5.20
N ILE A 96 -8.46 -4.49 6.10
CA ILE A 96 -9.54 -3.72 6.73
C ILE A 96 -10.58 -3.22 5.72
N GLU A 97 -11.85 -3.39 6.08
CA GLU A 97 -12.98 -2.81 5.34
C GLU A 97 -13.10 -1.30 5.62
N CYS A 98 -13.57 -0.55 4.64
CA CYS A 98 -13.75 0.89 4.73
C CYS A 98 -14.67 1.30 5.89
N THR A 99 -15.72 0.51 6.14
CA THR A 99 -16.62 0.67 7.29
C THR A 99 -15.87 0.57 8.62
N ASP A 100 -15.07 -0.48 8.80
CA ASP A 100 -14.27 -0.71 10.00
C ASP A 100 -13.18 0.36 10.20
N PHE A 101 -12.73 1.01 9.12
CA PHE A 101 -11.74 2.09 9.21
C PHE A 101 -12.28 3.33 9.94
N ARG A 102 -13.62 3.52 9.99
CA ARG A 102 -14.24 4.62 10.75
C ARG A 102 -14.04 4.49 12.25
N GLU A 103 -13.80 3.28 12.73
CA GLU A 103 -13.55 3.03 14.14
C GLU A 103 -12.28 3.76 14.61
N VAL A 104 -12.45 4.63 15.62
CA VAL A 104 -11.36 5.41 16.20
C VAL A 104 -10.24 4.51 16.72
N TYR A 105 -10.58 3.31 17.18
CA TYR A 105 -9.62 2.29 17.59
C TYR A 105 -8.68 1.89 16.44
N ASN A 106 -9.23 1.59 15.26
CA ASN A 106 -8.44 1.22 14.08
C ASN A 106 -7.58 2.38 13.58
N GLN A 107 -8.10 3.61 13.63
CA GLN A 107 -7.32 4.81 13.30
C GLN A 107 -6.12 5.00 14.24
N LYS A 108 -6.29 4.74 15.54
CA LYS A 108 -5.18 4.79 16.51
C LYS A 108 -4.12 3.73 16.22
N LEU A 109 -4.52 2.50 15.89
CA LEU A 109 -3.59 1.45 15.47
C LEU A 109 -2.79 1.86 14.24
N LEU A 110 -3.45 2.51 13.25
CA LEU A 110 -2.77 3.02 12.08
C LEU A 110 -1.75 4.11 12.44
N VAL A 111 -2.12 5.08 13.28
CA VAL A 111 -1.19 6.13 13.74
C VAL A 111 0.02 5.51 14.44
N GLU A 112 -0.20 4.51 15.29
CA GLU A 112 0.87 3.81 16.02
C GLU A 112 1.86 3.10 15.08
N ILE A 113 1.37 2.29 14.13
CA ILE A 113 2.27 1.62 13.18
C ILE A 113 3.00 2.62 12.27
N ASN A 114 2.34 3.73 11.88
CA ASN A 114 2.99 4.79 11.12
C ASN A 114 4.13 5.43 11.90
N ALA A 115 3.92 5.72 13.19
CA ALA A 115 4.96 6.29 14.05
C ALA A 115 6.17 5.37 14.14
N PHE A 116 5.95 4.08 14.40
CA PHE A 116 7.02 3.08 14.44
C PHE A 116 7.80 3.00 13.12
N LEU A 117 7.10 2.90 11.97
CA LEU A 117 7.77 2.79 10.68
C LEU A 117 8.58 4.05 10.36
N ASN A 118 8.03 5.23 10.67
CA ASN A 118 8.74 6.50 10.47
C ASN A 118 10.01 6.57 11.32
N GLU A 119 9.92 6.27 12.62
CA GLU A 119 11.06 6.30 13.52
C GLU A 119 12.15 5.31 13.07
N TYR A 120 11.75 4.07 12.76
CA TYR A 120 12.68 3.03 12.34
C TYR A 120 13.43 3.40 11.07
N TYR A 121 12.73 3.77 10.00
CA TYR A 121 13.37 4.09 8.73
C TYR A 121 14.09 5.44 8.72
N ASP A 122 13.65 6.42 9.52
CA ASP A 122 14.39 7.68 9.65
C ASP A 122 15.74 7.45 10.32
N LYS A 123 15.80 6.57 11.34
CA LYS A 123 17.08 6.13 11.93
C LYS A 123 18.01 5.52 10.88
N ILE A 124 17.54 4.52 10.13
CA ILE A 124 18.33 3.87 9.08
C ILE A 124 18.79 4.89 8.01
N ARG A 125 17.91 5.81 7.63
CA ARG A 125 18.21 6.85 6.64
C ARG A 125 19.30 7.81 7.12
N ARG A 126 19.32 8.18 8.41
CA ARG A 126 20.36 9.01 9.02
C ARG A 126 21.70 8.29 9.09
N GLU A 127 21.70 7.01 9.46
CA GLU A 127 22.91 6.17 9.47
C GLU A 127 23.57 6.09 8.09
N VAL A 128 22.79 5.99 7.02
CA VAL A 128 23.31 5.93 5.64
C VAL A 128 23.84 7.27 5.16
N LYS A 129 23.15 8.37 5.47
CA LYS A 129 23.48 9.69 4.89
C LYS A 129 24.54 10.46 5.68
N GLY A 130 24.81 10.09 6.93
CA GLY A 130 25.87 10.69 7.75
C GLY A 130 25.74 12.20 8.01
N ILE A 131 24.60 12.82 7.66
CA ILE A 131 24.34 14.27 7.74
C ILE A 131 22.91 14.48 8.24
N GLU A 132 22.67 15.60 8.91
CA GLU A 132 21.34 16.03 9.32
C GLU A 132 20.42 16.28 8.10
N LEU A 133 19.29 15.57 8.07
CA LEU A 133 18.36 15.62 6.95
C LEU A 133 17.32 16.71 7.14
N LYS A 134 17.30 17.67 6.22
CA LYS A 134 16.31 18.78 6.22
C LYS A 134 14.88 18.33 5.92
N ASN A 135 14.72 17.21 5.21
CA ASN A 135 13.42 16.73 4.75
C ASN A 135 12.98 15.49 5.55
N LYS A 136 11.71 15.45 5.94
CA LYS A 136 11.07 14.26 6.54
C LYS A 136 11.18 13.04 5.64
N LEU A 137 11.07 11.85 6.25
CA LEU A 137 10.92 10.61 5.51
C LEU A 137 9.69 10.68 4.60
N SER A 138 9.76 10.07 3.42
CA SER A 138 8.66 10.10 2.46
C SER A 138 7.52 9.18 2.91
N ASP A 139 6.30 9.72 2.94
CA ASP A 139 5.07 8.95 3.16
C ASP A 139 4.90 7.82 2.15
N THR A 140 5.47 7.95 0.94
CA THR A 140 5.41 6.90 -0.08
C THR A 140 6.04 5.59 0.38
N LEU A 141 7.16 5.64 1.13
CA LEU A 141 7.77 4.40 1.65
C LEU A 141 6.82 3.75 2.67
N ILE A 142 6.31 4.54 3.61
CA ILE A 142 5.46 4.06 4.69
C ILE A 142 4.16 3.47 4.13
N THR A 143 3.48 4.21 3.27
CA THR A 143 2.22 3.77 2.65
C THR A 143 2.43 2.58 1.72
N LYS A 144 3.55 2.47 1.00
CA LYS A 144 3.86 1.24 0.23
C LYS A 144 4.00 0.02 1.15
N ILE A 145 4.70 0.15 2.27
CA ILE A 145 4.83 -0.95 3.25
C ILE A 145 3.45 -1.35 3.78
N LEU A 146 2.63 -0.39 4.19
CA LEU A 146 1.27 -0.67 4.67
C LEU A 146 0.42 -1.33 3.59
N MET A 147 0.50 -0.86 2.34
CA MET A 147 -0.22 -1.45 1.21
C MET A 147 0.22 -2.88 0.90
N GLY A 148 1.51 -3.15 0.94
CA GLY A 148 2.08 -4.47 0.61
C GLY A 148 1.96 -5.50 1.72
N THR A 149 1.80 -5.10 2.98
CA THR A 149 1.82 -6.01 4.14
C THR A 149 0.50 -6.12 4.88
N LEU A 150 -0.30 -5.06 4.87
CA LEU A 150 -1.62 -5.01 5.50
C LEU A 150 -2.72 -4.76 4.48
N GLY A 151 -2.43 -4.12 3.33
CA GLY A 151 -3.45 -3.74 2.36
C GLY A 151 -4.45 -2.70 2.91
N CYS A 152 -4.04 -1.92 3.91
CA CYS A 152 -4.93 -1.06 4.71
C CYS A 152 -4.95 0.41 4.28
N VAL A 153 -3.98 0.81 3.46
CA VAL A 153 -3.83 2.18 2.95
C VAL A 153 -3.23 2.07 1.56
N PRO A 154 -3.77 2.76 0.53
CA PRO A 154 -3.16 2.83 -0.79
C PRO A 154 -1.71 3.35 -0.74
N ALA A 155 -0.90 3.03 -1.73
CA ALA A 155 0.43 3.61 -1.82
C ALA A 155 0.34 5.07 -2.29
N TYR A 156 0.61 6.04 -1.40
CA TYR A 156 0.65 7.48 -1.73
C TYR A 156 1.94 7.80 -2.50
N ASP A 157 2.11 7.21 -3.67
CA ASP A 157 3.10 7.61 -4.67
C ASP A 157 2.55 8.68 -5.61
N ARG A 158 3.41 9.16 -6.53
CA ARG A 158 3.06 10.25 -7.45
C ARG A 158 1.78 9.94 -8.24
N TYR A 159 1.64 8.73 -8.78
CA TYR A 159 0.51 8.42 -9.66
C TYR A 159 -0.80 8.27 -8.88
N PHE A 160 -0.77 7.61 -7.72
CA PHE A 160 -1.95 7.58 -6.86
C PHE A 160 -2.39 8.99 -6.45
N ILE A 161 -1.44 9.83 -6.00
CA ILE A 161 -1.70 11.22 -5.60
C ILE A 161 -2.28 12.04 -6.76
N ASP A 162 -1.70 11.94 -7.96
CA ASP A 162 -2.19 12.65 -9.14
C ASP A 162 -3.61 12.18 -9.51
N GLY A 163 -3.90 10.88 -9.40
CA GLY A 163 -5.22 10.30 -9.60
C GLY A 163 -6.28 10.88 -8.66
N ILE A 164 -6.07 10.81 -7.35
CA ILE A 164 -7.04 11.32 -6.36
C ILE A 164 -7.25 12.83 -6.45
N LYS A 165 -6.21 13.60 -6.81
CA LYS A 165 -6.32 15.04 -7.05
C LYS A 165 -7.13 15.35 -8.29
N LYS A 166 -6.86 14.63 -9.39
CA LYS A 166 -7.55 14.84 -10.67
C LYS A 166 -9.04 14.53 -10.56
N GLN A 167 -9.38 13.47 -9.83
CA GLN A 167 -10.75 13.08 -9.53
C GLN A 167 -11.37 13.86 -8.36
N LYS A 168 -10.65 14.85 -7.81
CA LYS A 168 -11.11 15.72 -6.71
C LYS A 168 -11.60 14.97 -5.47
N ILE A 169 -11.02 13.80 -5.19
CA ILE A 169 -11.36 12.97 -4.04
C ILE A 169 -10.67 13.49 -2.77
N ALA A 170 -9.37 13.77 -2.88
CA ALA A 170 -8.56 14.25 -1.76
C ALA A 170 -7.43 15.16 -2.25
N THR A 171 -6.82 15.91 -1.32
CA THR A 171 -5.73 16.85 -1.62
C THR A 171 -4.40 16.17 -1.93
N GLY A 172 -4.30 14.85 -1.75
CA GLY A 172 -3.07 14.08 -1.97
C GLY A 172 -2.11 14.02 -0.79
N ASN A 173 -2.38 14.74 0.30
CA ASN A 173 -1.60 14.63 1.53
C ASN A 173 -2.01 13.38 2.29
N TYR A 174 -1.06 12.53 2.66
CA TYR A 174 -1.33 11.35 3.46
C TYR A 174 -1.63 11.74 4.92
N ASN A 175 -2.81 11.37 5.41
CA ASN A 175 -3.26 11.54 6.79
C ASN A 175 -4.63 10.84 6.94
N ILE A 176 -5.12 10.71 8.19
CA ILE A 176 -6.42 10.08 8.49
C ILE A 176 -7.56 10.72 7.69
N LYS A 177 -7.61 12.05 7.58
CA LYS A 177 -8.66 12.74 6.80
C LYS A 177 -8.67 12.28 5.35
N SER A 178 -7.51 12.21 4.71
CA SER A 178 -7.35 11.74 3.33
C SER A 178 -7.85 10.30 3.15
N ILE A 179 -7.58 9.42 4.12
CA ILE A 179 -8.07 8.04 4.09
C ILE A 179 -9.59 7.98 4.30
N LEU A 180 -10.14 8.79 5.20
CA LEU A 180 -11.59 8.87 5.40
C LEU A 180 -12.33 9.38 4.16
N GLN A 181 -11.72 10.25 3.34
CA GLN A 181 -12.28 10.63 2.04
C GLN A 181 -12.33 9.45 1.05
N LEU A 182 -11.35 8.56 1.10
CA LEU A 182 -11.35 7.31 0.31
C LEU A 182 -12.40 6.33 0.82
N VAL A 183 -12.56 6.22 2.14
CA VAL A 183 -13.63 5.44 2.79
C VAL A 183 -15.00 5.95 2.36
N GLU A 184 -15.25 7.26 2.43
CA GLU A 184 -16.49 7.88 2.00
C GLU A 184 -16.77 7.62 0.52
N PHE A 185 -15.75 7.73 -0.34
CA PHE A 185 -15.88 7.38 -1.75
C PHE A 185 -16.25 5.90 -1.94
N TYR A 186 -15.59 4.99 -1.23
CA TYR A 186 -15.88 3.56 -1.33
C TYR A 186 -17.31 3.24 -0.89
N GLU A 187 -17.72 3.74 0.28
CA GLU A 187 -19.06 3.49 0.84
C GLU A 187 -20.16 4.01 -0.08
N LYS A 188 -19.99 5.23 -0.62
CA LYS A 188 -20.93 5.86 -1.55
C LYS A 188 -21.19 5.01 -2.81
N TYR A 189 -20.16 4.31 -3.28
CA TYR A 189 -20.19 3.53 -4.51
C TYR A 189 -19.95 2.02 -4.27
N SER A 190 -20.29 1.56 -3.06
CA SER A 190 -19.92 0.24 -2.58
C SER A 190 -20.46 -0.89 -3.45
N GLU A 191 -21.71 -0.81 -3.91
CA GLU A 191 -22.30 -1.82 -4.79
C GLU A 191 -21.49 -2.03 -6.08
N GLN A 192 -21.14 -0.93 -6.76
CA GLN A 192 -20.41 -0.98 -8.04
C GLN A 192 -18.97 -1.45 -7.83
N LEU A 193 -18.29 -0.91 -6.81
CA LEU A 193 -16.91 -1.29 -6.47
C LEU A 193 -16.81 -2.75 -6.02
N GLU A 194 -17.77 -3.23 -5.21
CA GLU A 194 -17.81 -4.62 -4.77
C GLU A 194 -18.13 -5.59 -5.93
N SER A 195 -18.99 -5.19 -6.86
CA SER A 195 -19.26 -5.96 -8.08
C SER A 195 -17.98 -6.21 -8.90
N ALA A 196 -17.12 -5.20 -9.03
CA ALA A 196 -15.82 -5.34 -9.67
C ALA A 196 -14.83 -6.15 -8.80
N ARG A 197 -14.73 -5.83 -7.50
CA ARG A 197 -13.77 -6.44 -6.56
C ARG A 197 -13.95 -7.95 -6.40
N LYS A 198 -15.18 -8.47 -6.49
CA LYS A 198 -15.48 -9.92 -6.39
C LYS A 198 -14.70 -10.79 -7.40
N LYS A 199 -14.23 -10.20 -8.51
CA LYS A 199 -13.44 -10.88 -9.55
C LYS A 199 -11.93 -10.78 -9.33
N MET A 200 -11.49 -10.01 -8.33
CA MET A 200 -10.07 -9.72 -8.05
C MET A 200 -9.63 -10.50 -6.82
N LYS A 201 -8.81 -11.54 -7.04
CA LYS A 201 -8.33 -12.44 -5.99
C LYS A 201 -6.83 -12.64 -6.08
N VAL A 202 -6.21 -12.81 -4.93
CA VAL A 202 -4.83 -13.30 -4.78
C VAL A 202 -4.89 -14.57 -3.93
N ALA A 203 -4.44 -15.68 -4.51
CA ALA A 203 -4.75 -17.02 -3.98
C ALA A 203 -6.27 -17.14 -3.73
N ASP A 204 -6.68 -17.54 -2.52
CA ASP A 204 -8.10 -17.69 -2.15
C ASP A 204 -8.69 -16.44 -1.49
N MET A 205 -7.99 -15.31 -1.51
CA MET A 205 -8.39 -14.09 -0.81
C MET A 205 -8.82 -13.02 -1.80
N LEU A 206 -9.94 -12.35 -1.52
CA LEU A 206 -10.32 -11.15 -2.25
C LEU A 206 -9.29 -10.04 -2.03
N TYR A 207 -9.08 -9.22 -3.06
CA TYR A 207 -8.32 -7.99 -2.91
C TYR A 207 -8.96 -7.09 -1.85
N PRO A 208 -8.16 -6.41 -0.98
CA PRO A 208 -8.67 -5.42 -0.04
C PRO A 208 -9.44 -4.30 -0.75
N GLN A 209 -10.40 -3.67 -0.07
CA GLN A 209 -11.13 -2.51 -0.59
C GLN A 209 -10.17 -1.34 -0.92
N MET A 210 -9.14 -1.15 -0.10
CA MET A 210 -8.10 -0.16 -0.40
C MET A 210 -7.26 -0.54 -1.63
N LYS A 211 -7.14 -1.83 -2.00
CA LYS A 211 -6.39 -2.24 -3.20
C LYS A 211 -7.10 -1.87 -4.48
N ILE A 212 -8.43 -2.01 -4.55
CA ILE A 212 -9.17 -1.58 -5.74
C ILE A 212 -9.07 -0.06 -5.93
N LEU A 213 -9.09 0.73 -4.85
CA LEU A 213 -8.85 2.18 -4.94
C LEU A 213 -7.41 2.51 -5.35
N ASP A 214 -6.42 1.84 -4.75
CA ASP A 214 -5.00 1.96 -5.10
C ASP A 214 -4.78 1.75 -6.60
N MET A 215 -5.25 0.63 -7.16
CA MET A 215 -5.10 0.32 -8.59
C MET A 215 -5.77 1.36 -9.48
N GLY A 216 -7.01 1.74 -9.17
CA GLY A 216 -7.80 2.62 -10.02
C GLY A 216 -7.24 4.04 -10.07
N PHE A 217 -7.01 4.66 -8.91
CA PHE A 217 -6.44 6.01 -8.86
C PHE A 217 -4.99 6.03 -9.38
N TRP A 218 -4.20 5.00 -9.10
CA TRP A 218 -2.85 4.89 -9.65
C TRP A 218 -2.87 4.84 -11.18
N GLN A 219 -3.73 3.99 -11.77
CA GLN A 219 -3.84 3.85 -13.22
C GLN A 219 -4.32 5.14 -13.88
N VAL A 220 -5.29 5.86 -13.27
CA VAL A 220 -5.71 7.20 -13.73
C VAL A 220 -4.53 8.18 -13.74
N GLY A 221 -3.73 8.22 -12.66
CA GLY A 221 -2.57 9.10 -12.59
C GLY A 221 -1.48 8.72 -13.59
N PHE A 222 -1.24 7.43 -13.79
CA PHE A 222 -0.28 6.90 -14.76
C PHE A 222 -0.67 7.26 -16.20
N ASP A 223 -1.92 7.00 -16.59
CA ASP A 223 -2.41 7.33 -17.94
C ASP A 223 -2.40 8.84 -18.18
N PHE A 224 -2.66 9.65 -17.15
CA PHE A 224 -2.55 11.10 -17.26
C PHE A 224 -1.12 11.58 -17.50
N ASP A 225 -0.12 11.00 -16.82
CA ASP A 225 1.29 11.35 -17.01
C ASP A 225 1.80 10.95 -18.40
N ARG A 226 1.32 9.83 -18.95
CA ARG A 226 1.67 9.38 -20.32
C ARG A 226 1.08 10.23 -21.44
N ASN A 227 -0.02 10.92 -21.17
CA ASN A 227 -0.73 11.77 -22.14
C ASN A 227 -0.32 13.25 -22.07
N LYS A 228 0.73 13.58 -21.30
CA LYS A 228 1.37 14.90 -21.28
C LYS A 228 2.50 14.97 -22.30
#